data_AF-A0A401HTS2-F1
#
_entry.id   AF-A0A401HTS2-F1
#
_cell.length_a   1.000
_cell.length_b   1.000
_cell.length_c   1.000
_cell.angle_alpha   90.00
_cell.angle_beta   90.00
_cell.angle_gamma   90.00
#
_symmetry.space_group_name_H-M   'P 1'
#
loop_
_entity.id
_entity.type
_entity.pdbx_description
1 polymer ?
#
loop_
_entity_poly.entity_id
_entity_poly.type
_entity_poly.pdbx_seq_one_letter_code
_entity_poly.pdbx_strand_id
1 'polypeptide(L)'
;MNQVNIINFIRGIEPREPVDLVEPVREQLALVQKHKLPATWLLQYDALIDLRFTDMLLEADPLQEVGIWFEVVQPMAEKAGIAWRGRYPWDWHSHVGFSVGYTPAERERLADVIMAEFYERFGYYPQSVGSWFIDAHLLGYLFDKYQIVASCNCKDQWGTDGYTLWGGYYNQAFYASRRNGFMPAQTAEQQIPVPIFRMLGSDPIYQYEAKLGSNGQSVITLEPVYSGDEGGGGIPAWVRWFFDVNFRPEQVSFGYAQVGQENSFGWQQIKDGFIDQIEQAAELRQEGKLTVVTLAESGRWFRRRYPLTPASSISALTDWRRQGHQSVWYNSRFYRANLLRQDGRLRLRDIHLFDENYEERYLESVCEERDSRYDTLPIVDGAQWSDDTKAGLYPVFYDESGAEVELAVRELTTDESRDGELRVMLELEDHSTAVLRFSEQEIAFAYTGGACKLGLRMVWGDTPEVPAIQASSDEIRYVYQDYGYSLKLQGVENVASKNSEFVLRAEANAIKLQF
;
A
#
# COMPACT_ATOMS: atom_id res chain seq x y z
N MET A 1 -11.06 -7.58 -13.29
CA MET A 1 -11.35 -8.77 -12.46
C MET A 1 -11.23 -8.34 -11.02
N ASN A 2 -12.16 -8.74 -10.14
CA ASN A 2 -12.16 -8.34 -8.72
C ASN A 2 -11.72 -9.53 -7.88
N GLN A 3 -10.66 -9.37 -7.09
CA GLN A 3 -10.08 -10.44 -6.28
C GLN A 3 -10.09 -10.09 -4.79
N VAL A 4 -10.43 -11.09 -3.97
CA VAL A 4 -10.20 -11.06 -2.53
C VAL A 4 -9.27 -12.21 -2.17
N ASN A 5 -8.20 -11.91 -1.43
CA ASN A 5 -7.42 -12.93 -0.73
C ASN A 5 -7.88 -13.00 0.73
N ILE A 6 -8.17 -14.21 1.21
CA ILE A 6 -8.31 -14.48 2.64
C ILE A 6 -6.93 -14.94 3.11
N ILE A 7 -6.22 -14.09 3.86
CA ILE A 7 -4.87 -14.36 4.35
C ILE A 7 -4.86 -14.26 5.87
N ASN A 8 -4.47 -15.34 6.54
CA ASN A 8 -4.32 -15.37 7.99
C ASN A 8 -2.87 -15.65 8.36
N PHE A 9 -2.37 -14.87 9.33
CA PHE A 9 -1.00 -14.92 9.81
C PHE A 9 -0.94 -15.71 11.12
N ILE A 10 -0.03 -16.67 11.18
CA ILE A 10 0.05 -17.59 12.30
C ILE A 10 1.44 -17.54 12.90
N ARG A 11 1.52 -17.11 14.15
CA ARG A 11 2.72 -17.24 14.98
C ARG A 11 2.50 -18.20 16.13
N GLY A 12 3.59 -18.81 16.58
CA GLY A 12 3.61 -19.76 17.69
C GLY A 12 3.88 -19.13 19.06
N ILE A 13 4.39 -17.89 19.07
CA ILE A 13 4.88 -17.19 20.26
C ILE A 13 4.36 -15.74 20.27
N GLU A 14 3.76 -15.32 21.37
CA GLU A 14 3.32 -13.95 21.61
C GLU A 14 3.74 -13.53 23.03
N PRO A 15 4.86 -12.79 23.19
CA PRO A 15 5.40 -12.44 24.50
C PRO A 15 4.83 -11.14 25.06
N ARG A 16 4.04 -10.38 24.30
CA ARG A 16 3.48 -9.08 24.77
C ARG A 16 2.37 -9.30 25.80
N GLU A 17 1.52 -10.29 25.57
CA GLU A 17 0.43 -10.63 26.45
C GLU A 17 0.04 -12.12 26.38
N PRO A 18 -0.47 -12.72 27.48
CA PRO A 18 -0.99 -14.08 27.43
C PRO A 18 -2.25 -14.16 26.55
N VAL A 19 -2.16 -14.91 25.45
CA VAL A 19 -3.26 -15.11 24.50
C VAL A 19 -3.29 -16.57 24.00
N ASP A 20 -4.47 -17.10 23.72
CA ASP A 20 -4.61 -18.39 23.02
C ASP A 20 -4.33 -18.17 21.53
N LEU A 21 -3.21 -18.74 21.07
CA LEU A 21 -2.79 -18.64 19.67
C LEU A 21 -3.43 -19.71 18.76
N VAL A 22 -4.00 -20.77 19.33
CA VAL A 22 -4.56 -21.92 18.59
C VAL A 22 -6.04 -21.72 18.28
N GLU A 23 -6.83 -21.24 19.25
CA GLU A 23 -8.27 -21.00 19.08
C GLU A 23 -8.59 -20.13 17.84
N PRO A 24 -7.94 -18.96 17.62
CA PRO A 24 -8.23 -18.12 16.47
C PRO A 24 -8.05 -18.87 15.15
N VAL A 25 -6.96 -19.62 14.99
CA VAL A 25 -6.66 -20.38 13.77
C VAL A 25 -7.74 -21.44 13.53
N ARG A 26 -8.14 -22.17 14.58
CA ARG A 26 -9.16 -23.21 14.50
C ARG A 26 -10.52 -22.65 14.07
N GLU A 27 -10.95 -21.54 14.65
CA GLU A 27 -12.24 -20.91 14.36
C GLU A 27 -12.26 -20.23 12.98
N GLN A 28 -11.17 -19.54 12.62
CA GLN A 28 -10.98 -18.98 11.27
C GLN A 28 -11.05 -20.08 10.21
N LEU A 29 -10.33 -21.19 10.42
CA LEU A 29 -10.30 -22.34 9.50
C LEU A 29 -11.69 -22.95 9.34
N ALA A 30 -12.39 -23.21 10.44
CA ALA A 30 -13.73 -23.78 10.43
C ALA A 30 -14.72 -22.89 9.66
N LEU A 31 -14.64 -21.56 9.83
CA LEU A 31 -15.52 -20.63 9.12
C LEU A 31 -15.21 -20.60 7.61
N VAL A 32 -13.95 -20.51 7.21
CA VAL A 32 -13.54 -20.53 5.80
C VAL A 32 -14.00 -21.82 5.12
N GLN A 33 -13.85 -22.97 5.79
CA GLN A 33 -14.28 -24.28 5.30
C GLN A 33 -15.82 -24.39 5.20
N LYS A 34 -16.57 -23.87 6.19
CA LYS A 34 -18.04 -23.81 6.15
C LYS A 34 -18.54 -23.15 4.86
N HIS A 35 -17.87 -22.10 4.40
CA HIS A 35 -18.22 -21.38 3.18
C HIS A 35 -17.50 -21.87 1.92
N LYS A 36 -16.64 -22.90 2.03
CA LYS A 36 -15.85 -23.48 0.92
C LYS A 36 -15.07 -22.41 0.16
N LEU A 37 -14.38 -21.55 0.90
CA LEU A 37 -13.61 -20.43 0.35
C LEU A 37 -12.13 -20.81 0.22
N PRO A 38 -11.47 -20.41 -0.87
CA PRO A 38 -10.00 -20.42 -0.93
C PRO A 38 -9.40 -19.49 0.12
N ALA A 39 -8.28 -19.87 0.72
CA ALA A 39 -7.57 -19.08 1.72
C ALA A 39 -6.08 -19.42 1.75
N THR A 40 -5.28 -18.50 2.25
CA THR A 40 -3.84 -18.64 2.47
C THR A 40 -3.53 -18.56 3.96
N TRP A 41 -2.81 -19.55 4.47
CA TRP A 41 -2.34 -19.61 5.86
C TRP A 41 -0.82 -19.41 5.88
N LEU A 42 -0.35 -18.28 6.40
CA LEU A 42 1.07 -17.96 6.43
C LEU A 42 1.66 -18.25 7.81
N LEU A 43 2.56 -19.23 7.88
CA LEU A 43 3.21 -19.67 9.11
C LEU A 43 4.52 -18.91 9.34
N GLN A 44 4.67 -18.28 10.50
CA GLN A 44 5.98 -17.90 11.02
C GLN A 44 6.75 -19.17 11.42
N TYR A 45 8.09 -19.11 11.46
CA TYR A 45 8.92 -20.29 11.69
C TYR A 45 8.59 -21.04 12.99
N ASP A 46 8.27 -20.32 14.07
CA ASP A 46 7.87 -20.91 15.35
C ASP A 46 6.53 -21.66 15.28
N ALA A 47 5.57 -21.18 14.49
CA ALA A 47 4.33 -21.90 14.18
C ALA A 47 4.57 -23.09 13.24
N LEU A 48 5.52 -22.96 12.31
CA LEU A 48 5.88 -24.01 11.36
C LEU A 48 6.44 -25.27 12.05
N ILE A 49 7.19 -25.11 13.14
CA ILE A 49 7.75 -26.22 13.92
C ILE A 49 6.81 -26.75 15.01
N ASP A 50 5.60 -26.19 15.14
CA ASP A 50 4.62 -26.59 16.15
C ASP A 50 3.48 -27.42 15.52
N LEU A 51 3.35 -28.66 16.02
CA LEU A 51 2.36 -29.61 15.54
C LEU A 51 0.93 -29.13 15.76
N ARG A 52 0.68 -28.30 16.78
CA ARG A 52 -0.66 -27.75 17.06
C ARG A 52 -1.21 -26.96 15.87
N PHE A 53 -0.37 -26.24 15.13
CA PHE A 53 -0.79 -25.50 13.95
C PHE A 53 -0.69 -26.35 12.69
N THR A 54 0.44 -27.03 12.50
CA THR A 54 0.69 -27.71 11.23
C THR A 54 -0.17 -28.96 11.04
N ASP A 55 -0.53 -29.70 12.09
CA ASP A 55 -1.48 -30.82 11.96
C ASP A 55 -2.86 -30.31 11.53
N MET A 56 -3.33 -29.18 12.06
CA MET A 56 -4.61 -28.57 11.65
C MET A 56 -4.60 -28.17 10.16
N LEU A 57 -3.48 -27.69 9.65
CA LEU A 57 -3.36 -27.23 8.26
C LEU A 57 -3.09 -28.36 7.26
N LEU A 58 -2.49 -29.48 7.69
CA LEU A 58 -2.37 -30.68 6.86
C LEU A 58 -3.74 -31.31 6.54
N GLU A 59 -4.72 -31.12 7.41
CA GLU A 59 -6.10 -31.55 7.24
C GLU A 59 -6.99 -30.51 6.55
N ALA A 60 -6.42 -29.38 6.10
CA ALA A 60 -7.16 -28.31 5.46
C ALA A 60 -7.74 -28.70 4.08
N ASP A 61 -8.76 -27.94 3.66
CA ASP A 61 -9.43 -28.13 2.37
C ASP A 61 -8.43 -27.89 1.21
N PRO A 62 -8.42 -28.69 0.14
CA PRO A 62 -7.56 -28.49 -1.03
C PRO A 62 -7.70 -27.14 -1.74
N LEU A 63 -8.77 -26.38 -1.47
CA LEU A 63 -8.94 -25.00 -1.93
C LEU A 63 -8.02 -24.00 -1.20
N GLN A 64 -7.34 -24.43 -0.14
CA GLN A 64 -6.53 -23.57 0.71
C GLN A 64 -5.05 -23.89 0.51
N GLU A 65 -4.20 -22.89 0.69
CA GLU A 65 -2.75 -23.04 0.62
C GLU A 65 -2.09 -22.71 1.96
N VAL A 66 -0.94 -23.33 2.20
CA VAL A 66 -0.04 -22.98 3.30
C VAL A 66 1.20 -22.31 2.71
N GLY A 67 1.60 -21.19 3.31
CA GLY A 67 2.77 -20.41 2.93
C GLY A 67 3.59 -19.99 4.14
N ILE A 68 4.54 -19.11 3.91
CA ILE A 68 5.43 -18.59 4.96
C ILE A 68 5.05 -17.16 5.32
N TRP A 69 5.07 -16.86 6.61
CA TRP A 69 5.22 -15.49 7.12
C TRP A 69 6.67 -15.29 7.56
N PHE A 70 7.42 -14.51 6.80
CA PHE A 70 8.84 -14.31 7.02
C PHE A 70 9.08 -13.22 8.06
N GLU A 71 9.22 -13.66 9.30
CA GLU A 71 9.76 -12.88 10.41
C GLU A 71 10.73 -13.77 11.19
N VAL A 72 11.82 -13.18 11.65
CA VAL A 72 12.90 -13.90 12.30
C VAL A 72 12.57 -14.12 13.78
N VAL A 73 12.62 -15.38 14.18
CA VAL A 73 12.43 -15.82 15.57
C VAL A 73 13.66 -16.57 16.04
N GLN A 74 13.86 -16.64 17.34
CA GLN A 74 14.99 -17.32 17.98
C GLN A 74 15.27 -18.72 17.41
N PRO A 75 14.30 -19.66 17.33
CA PRO A 75 14.60 -21.00 16.85
C PRO A 75 15.05 -21.03 15.37
N MET A 76 14.60 -20.06 14.56
CA MET A 76 15.04 -19.91 13.16
C MET A 76 16.48 -19.41 13.08
N ALA A 77 16.79 -18.36 13.84
CA ALA A 77 18.13 -17.77 13.88
C ALA A 77 19.17 -18.78 14.40
N GLU A 78 18.85 -19.50 15.48
CA GLU A 78 19.73 -20.52 16.05
C GLU A 78 19.96 -21.67 15.07
N LYS A 79 18.93 -22.15 14.36
CA LYS A 79 19.08 -23.19 13.33
C LYS A 79 19.92 -22.71 12.14
N ALA A 80 19.89 -21.41 11.84
CA ALA A 80 20.76 -20.79 10.82
C ALA A 80 22.22 -20.57 11.29
N GLY A 81 22.54 -20.90 12.55
CA GLY A 81 23.84 -20.65 13.15
C GLY A 81 24.09 -19.15 13.39
N ILE A 82 23.03 -18.38 13.62
CA ILE A 82 23.06 -16.95 13.91
C ILE A 82 22.71 -16.75 15.37
N ALA A 83 23.49 -15.94 16.08
CA ALA A 83 23.21 -15.63 17.48
C ALA A 83 21.92 -14.81 17.59
N TRP A 84 20.96 -15.29 18.39
CA TRP A 84 19.75 -14.55 18.69
C TRP A 84 20.04 -13.32 19.55
N ARG A 85 19.44 -12.18 19.18
CA ARG A 85 19.66 -10.88 19.83
C ARG A 85 18.40 -10.30 20.48
N GLY A 86 17.28 -11.01 20.41
CA GLY A 86 16.00 -10.54 20.91
C GLY A 86 15.84 -10.67 22.42
N ARG A 87 14.93 -9.87 22.95
CA ARG A 87 14.52 -9.89 24.38
C ARG A 87 13.71 -11.12 24.72
N TYR A 88 13.01 -11.66 23.72
CA TYR A 88 12.11 -12.82 23.80
C TYR A 88 12.36 -13.73 22.59
N PRO A 89 11.79 -14.95 22.55
CA PRO A 89 11.95 -15.85 21.41
C PRO A 89 11.38 -15.33 20.08
N TRP A 90 10.47 -14.35 20.13
CA TRP A 90 10.10 -13.48 19.01
C TRP A 90 10.17 -12.04 19.50
N ASP A 91 10.84 -11.16 18.75
CA ASP A 91 11.01 -9.75 19.11
C ASP A 91 10.65 -8.88 17.91
N TRP A 92 9.63 -8.05 18.06
CA TRP A 92 9.07 -7.23 16.98
C TRP A 92 9.93 -6.03 16.58
N HIS A 93 11.07 -5.79 17.22
CA HIS A 93 11.99 -4.72 16.81
C HIS A 93 12.66 -5.03 15.46
N SER A 94 12.79 -4.02 14.60
CA SER A 94 13.25 -4.17 13.20
C SER A 94 14.64 -4.83 13.08
N HIS A 95 15.61 -4.47 13.91
CA HIS A 95 16.95 -5.07 13.93
C HIS A 95 17.01 -6.54 14.43
N VAL A 96 15.88 -7.12 14.86
CA VAL A 96 15.81 -8.47 15.40
C VAL A 96 14.79 -9.33 14.66
N GLY A 97 13.53 -8.90 14.60
CA GLY A 97 12.41 -9.67 14.07
C GLY A 97 12.27 -9.67 12.55
N PHE A 98 13.04 -8.82 11.87
CA PHE A 98 12.94 -8.65 10.41
C PHE A 98 14.28 -8.92 9.73
N SER A 99 14.21 -9.29 8.46
CA SER A 99 15.37 -9.61 7.62
C SER A 99 16.41 -8.51 7.58
N VAL A 100 15.98 -7.25 7.58
CA VAL A 100 16.87 -6.07 7.57
C VAL A 100 17.82 -6.01 8.76
N GLY A 101 17.49 -6.62 9.89
CA GLY A 101 18.41 -6.73 11.03
C GLY A 101 19.62 -7.63 10.78
N TYR A 102 19.69 -8.30 9.64
CA TYR A 102 20.70 -9.28 9.31
C TYR A 102 21.41 -8.92 8.01
N THR A 103 22.68 -9.32 7.89
CA THR A 103 23.46 -9.12 6.67
C THR A 103 22.83 -9.90 5.50
N PRO A 104 23.06 -9.51 4.23
CA PRO A 104 22.53 -10.23 3.07
C PRO A 104 22.77 -11.76 3.13
N ALA A 105 23.98 -12.18 3.48
CA ALA A 105 24.32 -13.60 3.63
C ALA A 105 23.60 -14.30 4.82
N GLU A 106 23.27 -13.56 5.89
CA GLU A 106 22.43 -14.08 6.97
C GLU A 106 20.96 -14.19 6.56
N ARG A 107 20.43 -13.21 5.81
CA ARG A 107 19.07 -13.27 5.25
C ARG A 107 18.86 -14.51 4.38
N GLU A 108 19.84 -14.83 3.55
CA GLU A 108 19.83 -16.04 2.70
C GLU A 108 19.83 -17.32 3.54
N ARG A 109 20.66 -17.40 4.59
CA ARG A 109 20.69 -18.56 5.49
C ARG A 109 19.37 -18.73 6.26
N LEU A 110 18.78 -17.63 6.71
CA LEU A 110 17.48 -17.61 7.35
C LEU A 110 16.40 -18.12 6.38
N ALA A 111 16.39 -17.63 5.13
CA ALA A 111 15.51 -18.11 4.07
C ALA A 111 15.67 -19.61 3.80
N ASP A 112 16.90 -20.09 3.73
CA ASP A 112 17.16 -21.51 3.51
C ASP A 112 16.62 -22.38 4.64
N VAL A 113 16.76 -21.94 5.89
CA VAL A 113 16.29 -22.66 7.07
C VAL A 113 14.78 -22.84 7.07
N ILE A 114 14.01 -21.76 6.87
CA ILE A 114 12.54 -21.84 6.88
C ILE A 114 12.01 -22.59 5.66
N MET A 115 12.65 -22.45 4.51
CA MET A 115 12.28 -23.20 3.30
C MET A 115 12.53 -24.70 3.44
N ALA A 116 13.65 -25.09 4.06
CA ALA A 116 13.95 -26.49 4.33
C ALA A 116 12.97 -27.10 5.34
N GLU A 117 12.68 -26.39 6.44
CA GLU A 117 11.68 -26.82 7.44
C GLU A 117 10.30 -26.98 6.80
N PHE A 118 9.88 -26.04 5.96
CA PHE A 118 8.61 -26.12 5.26
C PHE A 118 8.56 -27.34 4.34
N TYR A 119 9.63 -27.59 3.57
CA TYR A 119 9.70 -28.75 2.68
C TYR A 119 9.65 -30.07 3.46
N GLU A 120 10.36 -30.18 4.60
CA GLU A 120 10.31 -31.35 5.47
C GLU A 120 8.89 -31.61 6.00
N ARG A 121 8.14 -30.53 6.33
CA ARG A 121 6.80 -30.65 6.89
C ARG A 121 5.71 -30.95 5.85
N PHE A 122 5.76 -30.30 4.69
CA PHE A 122 4.68 -30.33 3.70
C PHE A 122 5.03 -31.09 2.41
N GLY A 123 6.31 -31.41 2.18
CA GLY A 123 6.78 -32.15 1.01
C GLY A 123 6.90 -31.32 -0.28
N TYR A 124 6.73 -30.00 -0.21
CA TYR A 124 6.88 -29.06 -1.32
C TYR A 124 7.41 -27.71 -0.79
N TYR A 125 7.94 -26.85 -1.66
CA TYR A 125 8.30 -25.48 -1.29
C TYR A 125 7.09 -24.54 -1.37
N PRO A 126 6.92 -23.61 -0.42
CA PRO A 126 5.77 -22.72 -0.38
C PRO A 126 5.75 -21.82 -1.61
N GLN A 127 4.55 -21.58 -2.13
CA GLN A 127 4.37 -20.72 -3.30
C GLN A 127 4.18 -19.24 -2.93
N SER A 128 3.74 -18.99 -1.70
CA SER A 128 3.43 -17.68 -1.14
C SER A 128 4.30 -17.40 0.07
N VAL A 129 4.93 -16.22 0.11
CA VAL A 129 5.69 -15.73 1.26
C VAL A 129 5.26 -14.31 1.58
N GLY A 130 4.77 -14.04 2.78
CA GLY A 130 4.41 -12.70 3.24
C GLY A 130 5.32 -12.20 4.34
N SER A 131 5.38 -10.90 4.55
CA SER A 131 5.98 -10.25 5.73
C SER A 131 5.38 -8.85 5.88
N TRP A 132 5.41 -8.22 7.05
CA TRP A 132 4.93 -6.83 7.14
C TRP A 132 5.71 -5.91 6.19
N PHE A 133 7.01 -6.13 6.08
CA PHE A 133 7.81 -5.60 4.99
C PHE A 133 8.88 -6.61 4.58
N ILE A 134 9.26 -6.58 3.30
CA ILE A 134 10.27 -7.46 2.74
C ILE A 134 11.24 -6.62 1.90
N ASP A 135 12.54 -6.74 2.22
CA ASP A 135 13.60 -6.07 1.48
C ASP A 135 13.82 -6.72 0.10
N ALA A 136 14.36 -5.95 -0.85
CA ALA A 136 14.59 -6.39 -2.22
C ALA A 136 15.54 -7.58 -2.29
N HIS A 137 16.58 -7.62 -1.44
CA HIS A 137 17.55 -8.71 -1.43
C HIS A 137 16.88 -10.04 -1.06
N LEU A 138 16.14 -10.07 0.05
CA LEU A 138 15.43 -11.27 0.48
C LEU A 138 14.37 -11.71 -0.56
N LEU A 139 13.54 -10.79 -1.05
CA LEU A 139 12.50 -11.12 -2.03
C LEU A 139 13.13 -11.67 -3.33
N GLY A 140 14.20 -11.05 -3.79
CA GLY A 140 14.97 -11.49 -4.96
C GLY A 140 15.52 -12.90 -4.77
N TYR A 141 16.13 -13.18 -3.62
CA TYR A 141 16.66 -14.50 -3.30
C TYR A 141 15.58 -15.59 -3.24
N LEU A 142 14.44 -15.30 -2.59
CA LEU A 142 13.30 -16.23 -2.53
C LEU A 142 12.75 -16.53 -3.92
N PHE A 143 12.70 -15.54 -4.81
CA PHE A 143 12.35 -15.78 -6.20
C PHE A 143 13.41 -16.60 -6.92
N ASP A 144 14.66 -16.13 -6.96
CA ASP A 144 15.71 -16.72 -7.80
C ASP A 144 16.00 -18.17 -7.42
N LYS A 145 16.01 -18.50 -6.12
CA LYS A 145 16.31 -19.85 -5.63
C LYS A 145 15.08 -20.74 -5.47
N TYR A 146 14.00 -20.23 -4.86
CA TYR A 146 12.83 -21.03 -4.47
C TYR A 146 11.64 -20.87 -5.41
N GLN A 147 11.70 -19.94 -6.35
CA GLN A 147 10.68 -19.75 -7.39
C GLN A 147 9.28 -19.51 -6.81
N ILE A 148 9.20 -18.79 -5.69
CA ILE A 148 7.92 -18.34 -5.12
C ILE A 148 7.14 -17.55 -6.19
N VAL A 149 5.80 -17.58 -6.12
CA VAL A 149 4.95 -17.01 -7.17
C VAL A 149 4.18 -15.78 -6.73
N ALA A 150 4.11 -15.52 -5.43
CA ALA A 150 3.43 -14.38 -4.84
C ALA A 150 4.11 -13.96 -3.53
N SER A 151 4.06 -12.67 -3.25
CA SER A 151 4.42 -12.08 -1.96
C SER A 151 3.33 -11.11 -1.49
N CYS A 152 3.37 -10.72 -0.22
CA CYS A 152 2.49 -9.70 0.32
C CYS A 152 3.16 -8.91 1.45
N ASN A 153 2.77 -7.63 1.60
CA ASN A 153 3.26 -6.73 2.65
C ASN A 153 2.19 -5.73 3.13
N CYS A 154 2.37 -5.14 4.32
CA CYS A 154 1.37 -4.20 4.84
C CYS A 154 1.38 -2.89 4.06
N LYS A 155 0.22 -2.23 4.06
CA LYS A 155 -0.01 -0.87 3.56
C LYS A 155 0.97 0.17 4.16
N ASP A 156 0.92 1.38 3.62
CA ASP A 156 1.72 2.49 4.14
C ASP A 156 1.34 2.84 5.57
N GLN A 157 2.34 3.02 6.42
CA GLN A 157 2.16 3.37 7.83
C GLN A 157 3.30 4.25 8.31
N TRP A 158 2.98 5.16 9.22
CA TRP A 158 3.94 6.10 9.79
C TRP A 158 3.99 5.94 11.31
N GLY A 159 5.14 5.48 11.81
CA GLY A 159 5.37 5.34 13.26
C GLY A 159 4.49 4.28 13.94
N THR A 160 4.00 3.29 13.19
CA THR A 160 3.18 2.17 13.70
C THR A 160 4.07 0.93 13.84
N ASP A 161 3.97 0.22 14.97
CA ASP A 161 4.69 -1.05 15.25
C ASP A 161 6.23 -1.02 15.15
N GLY A 162 6.85 0.16 15.18
CA GLY A 162 8.31 0.32 15.12
C GLY A 162 8.88 0.23 13.70
N TYR A 163 8.07 0.50 12.67
CA TYR A 163 8.56 0.68 11.31
C TYR A 163 7.70 1.65 10.51
N THR A 164 8.35 2.41 9.64
CA THR A 164 7.71 3.36 8.74
C THR A 164 7.85 2.86 7.31
N LEU A 165 6.71 2.67 6.64
CA LEU A 165 6.62 2.35 5.22
C LEU A 165 5.86 3.49 4.56
N TRP A 166 6.56 4.38 3.85
CA TRP A 166 5.94 5.63 3.41
C TRP A 166 6.32 6.02 2.00
N GLY A 167 5.34 6.15 1.11
CA GLY A 167 5.58 6.54 -0.28
C GLY A 167 5.45 5.42 -1.29
N GLY A 168 5.24 4.17 -0.87
CA GLY A 168 5.23 3.00 -1.75
C GLY A 168 3.96 2.84 -2.58
N TYR A 169 3.85 1.75 -3.33
CA TYR A 169 2.65 1.46 -4.11
C TYR A 169 1.41 1.36 -3.20
N TYR A 170 0.33 2.09 -3.47
CA TYR A 170 -0.73 2.30 -2.48
C TYR A 170 -1.58 1.04 -2.18
N ASN A 171 -2.08 0.35 -3.21
CA ASN A 171 -2.92 -0.86 -3.07
C ASN A 171 -2.71 -1.84 -4.24
N GLN A 172 -3.45 -2.95 -4.30
CA GLN A 172 -3.36 -3.98 -5.33
C GLN A 172 -2.01 -4.69 -5.30
N ALA A 173 -1.31 -4.78 -6.43
CA ALA A 173 -0.03 -5.46 -6.50
C ALA A 173 0.93 -4.83 -7.49
N PHE A 174 2.22 -5.00 -7.21
CA PHE A 174 3.31 -4.52 -8.03
C PHE A 174 4.46 -5.52 -8.03
N TYR A 175 5.32 -5.46 -9.04
CA TYR A 175 6.63 -6.10 -9.00
C TYR A 175 7.68 -5.12 -8.51
N ALA A 176 8.38 -5.46 -7.44
CA ALA A 176 9.40 -4.60 -6.86
C ALA A 176 10.65 -4.48 -7.74
N SER A 177 11.40 -3.38 -7.54
CA SER A 177 12.76 -3.23 -8.02
C SER A 177 13.71 -4.15 -7.24
N ARG A 178 14.73 -4.68 -7.93
CA ARG A 178 15.87 -5.38 -7.30
C ARG A 178 16.70 -4.48 -6.39
N ARG A 179 16.53 -3.16 -6.47
CA ARG A 179 17.22 -2.17 -5.64
C ARG A 179 16.36 -1.64 -4.50
N ASN A 180 15.04 -1.81 -4.56
CA ASN A 180 14.12 -1.31 -3.54
C ASN A 180 12.81 -2.10 -3.56
N GLY A 181 12.55 -2.85 -2.48
CA GLY A 181 11.41 -3.74 -2.30
C GLY A 181 10.08 -3.01 -2.15
N PHE A 182 10.11 -1.70 -1.92
CA PHE A 182 8.95 -0.89 -1.56
C PHE A 182 8.33 -0.12 -2.73
N MET A 183 8.97 -0.12 -3.89
CA MET A 183 8.45 0.52 -5.11
C MET A 183 8.57 -0.37 -6.35
N PRO A 184 7.79 -0.11 -7.41
CA PRO A 184 7.85 -0.88 -8.64
C PRO A 184 9.18 -0.75 -9.38
N ALA A 185 9.57 -1.82 -10.07
CA ALA A 185 10.56 -1.73 -11.14
C ALA A 185 9.95 -1.04 -12.37
N GLN A 186 10.76 -0.24 -13.07
CA GLN A 186 10.36 0.37 -14.34
C GLN A 186 10.64 -0.56 -15.52
N THR A 187 11.69 -1.40 -15.43
CA THR A 187 12.15 -2.31 -16.48
C THR A 187 12.05 -3.78 -16.08
N ALA A 188 12.02 -4.69 -17.06
CA ALA A 188 11.95 -6.13 -16.78
C ALA A 188 13.25 -6.65 -16.16
N GLU A 189 14.37 -6.02 -16.51
CA GLU A 189 15.72 -6.35 -16.07
C GLU A 189 15.92 -6.03 -14.58
N GLN A 190 15.39 -4.90 -14.10
CA GLN A 190 15.43 -4.52 -12.69
C GLN A 190 14.31 -5.12 -11.85
N GLN A 191 13.38 -5.85 -12.47
CA GLN A 191 12.23 -6.42 -11.79
C GLN A 191 12.58 -7.69 -11.00
N ILE A 192 12.02 -7.80 -9.79
CA ILE A 192 11.82 -9.11 -9.16
C ILE A 192 10.46 -9.63 -9.64
N PRO A 193 10.39 -10.68 -10.48
CA PRO A 193 9.15 -11.11 -11.14
C PRO A 193 8.23 -11.94 -10.22
N VAL A 194 8.06 -11.45 -8.99
CA VAL A 194 7.10 -11.92 -7.98
C VAL A 194 6.26 -10.72 -7.57
N PRO A 195 4.94 -10.74 -7.80
CA PRO A 195 4.08 -9.64 -7.41
C PRO A 195 3.93 -9.60 -5.89
N ILE A 196 4.08 -8.41 -5.32
CA ILE A 196 3.77 -8.10 -3.93
C ILE A 196 2.36 -7.53 -3.88
N PHE A 197 1.45 -8.22 -3.20
CA PHE A 197 0.09 -7.75 -2.93
C PHE A 197 0.04 -6.92 -1.64
N ARG A 198 -0.52 -5.71 -1.70
CA ARG A 198 -0.64 -4.78 -0.56
C ARG A 198 -1.78 -5.23 0.37
N MET A 199 -1.50 -5.40 1.65
CA MET A 199 -2.44 -5.95 2.62
C MET A 199 -3.05 -4.89 3.52
N LEU A 200 -4.04 -5.30 4.33
CA LEU A 200 -4.70 -4.44 5.32
C LEU A 200 -5.32 -3.20 4.66
N GLY A 201 -6.24 -3.45 3.71
CA GLY A 201 -6.85 -2.44 2.86
C GLY A 201 -7.18 -1.15 3.62
N SER A 202 -6.51 -0.05 3.26
CA SER A 202 -6.59 1.23 3.96
C SER A 202 -7.75 2.08 3.49
N ASP A 203 -8.41 2.78 4.42
CA ASP A 203 -9.45 3.75 4.07
C ASP A 203 -8.91 4.79 3.06
N PRO A 204 -9.43 4.82 1.82
CA PRO A 204 -8.89 5.67 0.76
C PRO A 204 -9.10 7.17 1.01
N ILE A 205 -9.99 7.54 1.93
CA ILE A 205 -10.27 8.95 2.27
C ILE A 205 -9.54 9.34 3.55
N TYR A 206 -9.71 8.57 4.63
CA TYR A 206 -9.35 9.00 5.97
C TYR A 206 -7.99 8.50 6.48
N GLN A 207 -7.48 7.36 6.00
CA GLN A 207 -6.24 6.77 6.55
C GLN A 207 -5.05 7.72 6.40
N TYR A 208 -4.85 8.28 5.21
CA TYR A 208 -3.60 8.98 4.83
C TYR A 208 -3.22 10.11 5.81
N GLU A 209 -4.21 10.83 6.35
CA GLU A 209 -4.00 11.93 7.29
C GLU A 209 -4.53 11.62 8.71
N ALA A 210 -4.79 10.36 9.03
CA ALA A 210 -5.36 9.97 10.31
C ALA A 210 -4.39 10.25 11.48
N LYS A 211 -4.75 11.20 12.34
CA LYS A 211 -4.00 11.61 13.55
C LYS A 211 -2.52 11.98 13.30
N LEU A 212 -2.22 12.60 12.16
CA LEU A 212 -0.89 13.15 11.90
C LEU A 212 -0.46 14.17 12.96
N GLY A 213 0.83 14.19 13.28
CA GLY A 213 1.42 15.01 14.35
C GLY A 213 1.30 14.40 15.76
N SER A 214 0.62 13.25 15.92
CA SER A 214 0.62 12.46 17.15
C SER A 214 1.74 11.40 17.15
N ASN A 215 1.88 10.60 18.21
CA ASN A 215 2.87 9.52 18.30
C ASN A 215 2.46 8.31 17.43
N GLY A 216 2.43 8.50 16.10
CA GLY A 216 2.05 7.51 15.10
C GLY A 216 0.72 7.83 14.38
N GLN A 217 0.56 7.27 13.18
CA GLN A 217 -0.69 7.35 12.42
C GLN A 217 -1.76 6.43 13.04
N SER A 218 -3.02 6.87 13.04
CA SER A 218 -4.16 6.00 13.36
C SER A 218 -4.30 4.88 12.33
N VAL A 219 -4.92 3.75 12.72
CA VAL A 219 -5.13 2.59 11.84
C VAL A 219 -6.61 2.42 11.51
N ILE A 220 -6.96 2.72 10.25
CA ILE A 220 -8.29 2.57 9.65
C ILE A 220 -8.14 1.60 8.47
N THR A 221 -8.13 0.31 8.79
CA THR A 221 -7.89 -0.79 7.84
C THR A 221 -9.01 -1.81 7.85
N LEU A 222 -9.00 -2.69 6.86
CA LEU A 222 -9.87 -3.86 6.77
C LEU A 222 -9.57 -4.94 7.82
N GLU A 223 -8.64 -4.74 8.74
CA GLU A 223 -8.37 -5.70 9.82
C GLU A 223 -9.60 -5.85 10.75
N PRO A 224 -10.10 -7.09 10.93
CA PRO A 224 -11.25 -7.39 11.79
C PRO A 224 -11.25 -6.80 13.19
N VAL A 225 -10.07 -6.60 13.80
CA VAL A 225 -9.96 -6.12 15.18
C VAL A 225 -10.34 -4.63 15.35
N TYR A 226 -10.26 -3.82 14.28
CA TYR A 226 -10.48 -2.38 14.41
C TYR A 226 -11.96 -2.03 14.32
N SER A 227 -12.56 -1.71 15.46
CA SER A 227 -13.97 -1.37 15.61
C SER A 227 -14.20 0.01 16.25
N GLY A 228 -13.23 0.92 16.16
CA GLY A 228 -13.30 2.26 16.77
C GLY A 228 -14.04 3.29 15.92
N ASP A 229 -14.40 4.44 16.51
CA ASP A 229 -15.19 5.51 15.85
C ASP A 229 -14.56 6.06 14.55
N GLU A 230 -13.26 5.85 14.35
CA GLU A 230 -12.54 6.29 13.15
C GLU A 230 -12.80 5.39 11.93
N GLY A 231 -13.41 4.22 12.10
CA GLY A 231 -13.58 3.23 11.03
C GLY A 231 -12.70 1.99 11.25
N GLY A 232 -12.94 0.96 10.44
CA GLY A 232 -12.13 -0.26 10.43
C GLY A 232 -12.91 -1.53 10.10
N GLY A 233 -12.17 -2.63 9.97
CA GLY A 233 -12.67 -3.94 9.54
C GLY A 233 -13.61 -4.62 10.53
N GLY A 234 -13.68 -4.15 11.76
CA GLY A 234 -14.68 -4.56 12.76
C GLY A 234 -16.03 -3.86 12.62
N ILE A 235 -16.20 -2.94 11.65
CA ILE A 235 -17.42 -2.14 11.47
C ILE A 235 -18.10 -2.52 10.15
N PRO A 236 -19.22 -3.28 10.19
CA PRO A 236 -19.86 -3.78 8.97
C PRO A 236 -20.20 -2.69 7.94
N ALA A 237 -20.69 -1.53 8.39
CA ALA A 237 -21.00 -0.41 7.49
C ALA A 237 -19.77 0.14 6.76
N TRP A 238 -18.62 0.19 7.43
CA TRP A 238 -17.35 0.57 6.82
C TRP A 238 -16.89 -0.49 5.82
N VAL A 239 -16.97 -1.77 6.20
CA VAL A 239 -16.58 -2.90 5.34
C VAL A 239 -17.42 -2.95 4.06
N ARG A 240 -18.76 -2.78 4.14
CA ARG A 240 -19.61 -2.75 2.94
C ARG A 240 -19.20 -1.63 1.99
N TRP A 241 -19.01 -0.42 2.52
CA TRP A 241 -18.54 0.73 1.73
C TRP A 241 -17.14 0.47 1.12
N PHE A 242 -16.21 -0.07 1.90
CA PHE A 242 -14.86 -0.38 1.43
C PHE A 242 -14.88 -1.37 0.27
N PHE A 243 -15.72 -2.42 0.35
CA PHE A 243 -15.90 -3.38 -0.74
C PHE A 243 -16.55 -2.75 -1.97
N ASP A 244 -17.55 -1.88 -1.80
CA ASP A 244 -18.16 -1.15 -2.91
C ASP A 244 -17.14 -0.27 -3.65
N VAL A 245 -16.19 0.33 -2.91
CA VAL A 245 -15.10 1.14 -3.48
C VAL A 245 -14.05 0.27 -4.19
N ASN A 246 -13.64 -0.85 -3.60
CA ASN A 246 -12.55 -1.69 -4.12
C ASN A 246 -12.99 -2.66 -5.23
N PHE A 247 -14.29 -2.94 -5.35
CA PHE A 247 -14.84 -3.89 -6.32
C PHE A 247 -15.83 -3.26 -7.28
N ARG A 248 -15.56 -2.00 -7.67
CA ARG A 248 -16.31 -1.30 -8.71
C ARG A 248 -16.21 -2.04 -10.06
N PRO A 249 -17.24 -1.95 -10.91
CA PRO A 249 -17.19 -2.51 -12.26
C PRO A 249 -16.10 -1.87 -13.13
N GLU A 250 -15.92 -0.56 -12.99
CA GLU A 250 -14.91 0.24 -13.67
C GLU A 250 -13.79 0.56 -12.68
N GLN A 251 -12.55 0.29 -13.10
CA GLN A 251 -11.30 0.60 -12.40
C GLN A 251 -10.13 0.36 -13.35
N VAL A 252 -9.01 1.04 -13.11
CA VAL A 252 -7.79 0.76 -13.87
C VAL A 252 -7.23 -0.60 -13.41
N SER A 253 -7.10 -1.53 -14.36
CA SER A 253 -6.59 -2.89 -14.22
C SER A 253 -7.47 -3.88 -13.43
N PHE A 254 -7.54 -3.80 -12.10
CA PHE A 254 -8.26 -4.80 -11.28
C PHE A 254 -8.54 -4.36 -9.85
N GLY A 255 -9.58 -4.92 -9.23
CA GLY A 255 -9.95 -4.63 -7.85
C GLY A 255 -9.34 -5.66 -6.92
N TYR A 256 -8.85 -5.23 -5.76
CA TYR A 256 -8.16 -6.10 -4.82
C TYR A 256 -8.37 -5.67 -3.37
N ALA A 257 -8.63 -6.65 -2.51
CA ALA A 257 -8.49 -6.50 -1.07
C ALA A 257 -7.98 -7.80 -0.43
N GLN A 258 -7.37 -7.67 0.74
CA GLN A 258 -7.08 -8.79 1.63
C GLN A 258 -7.97 -8.71 2.86
N VAL A 259 -8.63 -9.81 3.19
CA VAL A 259 -9.31 -10.04 4.47
C VAL A 259 -8.55 -11.09 5.27
N GLY A 260 -8.78 -11.12 6.59
CA GLY A 260 -8.10 -12.02 7.52
C GLY A 260 -7.27 -11.27 8.54
N GLN A 261 -6.72 -12.00 9.52
CA GLN A 261 -6.08 -11.41 10.70
C GLN A 261 -5.02 -12.34 11.26
N GLU A 262 -4.04 -11.77 11.95
CA GLU A 262 -3.12 -12.53 12.80
C GLU A 262 -3.86 -13.25 13.94
N ASN A 263 -3.41 -14.46 14.26
CA ASN A 263 -3.90 -15.20 15.43
C ASN A 263 -3.55 -14.54 16.77
N SER A 264 -2.50 -13.72 16.80
CA SER A 264 -1.99 -13.00 17.99
C SER A 264 -3.01 -12.08 18.65
N PHE A 265 -4.01 -11.57 17.91
CA PHE A 265 -5.07 -10.72 18.47
C PHE A 265 -6.10 -11.49 19.33
N GLY A 266 -6.15 -12.82 19.22
CA GLY A 266 -7.09 -13.65 19.95
C GLY A 266 -8.52 -13.63 19.37
N TRP A 267 -9.21 -14.77 19.48
CA TRP A 267 -10.49 -15.00 18.78
C TRP A 267 -11.57 -14.03 19.25
N GLN A 268 -11.62 -13.79 20.56
CA GLN A 268 -12.64 -12.93 21.16
C GLN A 268 -12.62 -11.50 20.61
N GLN A 269 -11.45 -10.97 20.23
CA GLN A 269 -11.35 -9.62 19.68
C GLN A 269 -11.73 -9.57 18.20
N ILE A 270 -11.38 -10.62 17.44
CA ILE A 270 -11.48 -10.60 15.97
C ILE A 270 -12.79 -11.19 15.44
N LYS A 271 -13.49 -12.01 16.25
CA LYS A 271 -14.60 -12.87 15.80
C LYS A 271 -15.68 -12.13 15.02
N ASP A 272 -16.12 -10.96 15.49
CA ASP A 272 -17.33 -10.31 14.95
C ASP A 272 -17.01 -9.70 13.58
N GLY A 273 -15.88 -8.99 13.46
CA GLY A 273 -15.38 -8.47 12.18
C GLY A 273 -14.99 -9.57 11.21
N PHE A 274 -14.37 -10.66 11.69
CA PHE A 274 -13.94 -11.76 10.84
C PHE A 274 -15.15 -12.52 10.27
N ILE A 275 -16.17 -12.79 11.10
CA ILE A 275 -17.40 -13.45 10.65
C ILE A 275 -18.10 -12.61 9.58
N ASP A 276 -18.31 -11.32 9.83
CA ASP A 276 -18.97 -10.41 8.87
C ASP A 276 -18.25 -10.37 7.52
N GLN A 277 -16.92 -10.20 7.54
CA GLN A 277 -16.11 -10.13 6.32
C GLN A 277 -16.12 -11.43 5.51
N ILE A 278 -16.04 -12.60 6.17
CA ILE A 278 -16.04 -13.89 5.49
C ILE A 278 -17.42 -14.21 4.90
N GLU A 279 -18.49 -13.93 5.63
CA GLU A 279 -19.86 -14.11 5.14
C GLU A 279 -20.15 -13.18 3.96
N GLN A 280 -19.71 -11.93 4.03
CA GLN A 280 -19.80 -10.98 2.92
C GLN A 280 -19.00 -11.44 1.69
N ALA A 281 -17.76 -11.88 1.85
CA ALA A 281 -16.95 -12.38 0.74
C ALA A 281 -17.60 -13.60 0.08
N ALA A 282 -18.22 -14.49 0.87
CA ALA A 282 -18.97 -15.63 0.36
C ALA A 282 -20.20 -15.20 -0.46
N GLU A 283 -20.97 -14.24 0.04
CA GLU A 283 -22.16 -13.67 -0.63
C GLU A 283 -21.76 -13.03 -1.97
N LEU A 284 -20.79 -12.11 -1.97
CA LEU A 284 -20.36 -11.40 -3.18
C LEU A 284 -19.73 -12.33 -4.23
N ARG A 285 -19.09 -13.42 -3.79
CA ARG A 285 -18.63 -14.49 -4.69
C ARG A 285 -19.81 -15.21 -5.36
N GLN A 286 -20.86 -15.54 -4.61
CA GLN A 286 -22.06 -16.19 -5.16
C GLN A 286 -22.79 -15.28 -6.16
N GLU A 287 -22.79 -13.97 -5.91
CA GLU A 287 -23.34 -12.96 -6.82
C GLU A 287 -22.46 -12.69 -8.05
N GLY A 288 -21.23 -13.24 -8.10
CA GLY A 288 -20.29 -13.02 -9.20
C GLY A 288 -19.65 -11.62 -9.23
N LYS A 289 -19.74 -10.85 -8.13
CA LYS A 289 -19.17 -9.49 -8.03
C LYS A 289 -17.67 -9.50 -7.77
N LEU A 290 -17.16 -10.55 -7.13
CA LEU A 290 -15.73 -10.77 -6.89
C LEU A 290 -15.39 -12.26 -6.94
N THR A 291 -14.09 -12.55 -7.02
CA THR A 291 -13.55 -13.90 -6.88
C THR A 291 -12.73 -13.98 -5.61
N VAL A 292 -12.94 -15.01 -4.81
CA VAL A 292 -12.07 -15.34 -3.67
C VAL A 292 -11.04 -16.34 -4.16
N VAL A 293 -9.76 -16.03 -3.98
CA VAL A 293 -8.62 -16.84 -4.44
C VAL A 293 -7.54 -16.88 -3.37
N THR A 294 -6.64 -17.86 -3.47
CA THR A 294 -5.39 -17.87 -2.68
C THR A 294 -4.40 -16.82 -3.18
N LEU A 295 -3.43 -16.46 -2.34
CA LEU A 295 -2.35 -15.53 -2.72
C LEU A 295 -1.53 -16.07 -3.90
N ALA A 296 -1.20 -17.37 -3.95
CA ALA A 296 -0.45 -17.92 -5.08
C ALA A 296 -1.26 -17.94 -6.37
N GLU A 297 -2.58 -18.15 -6.31
CA GLU A 297 -3.45 -18.02 -7.47
C GLU A 297 -3.48 -16.59 -8.00
N SER A 298 -3.58 -15.59 -7.10
CA SER A 298 -3.45 -14.18 -7.46
C SER A 298 -2.10 -13.90 -8.12
N GLY A 299 -0.98 -14.37 -7.54
CA GLY A 299 0.35 -14.15 -8.12
C GLY A 299 0.55 -14.79 -9.48
N ARG A 300 0.08 -16.04 -9.67
CA ARG A 300 0.09 -16.69 -10.99
C ARG A 300 -0.78 -15.96 -12.00
N TRP A 301 -1.96 -15.50 -11.59
CA TRP A 301 -2.85 -14.72 -12.46
C TRP A 301 -2.20 -13.41 -12.90
N PHE A 302 -1.64 -12.66 -11.94
CA PHE A 302 -0.99 -11.39 -12.19
C PHE A 302 0.20 -11.55 -13.14
N ARG A 303 1.05 -12.56 -12.91
CA ARG A 303 2.18 -12.91 -13.79
C ARG A 303 1.80 -13.30 -15.20
N ARG A 304 0.68 -14.01 -15.38
CA ARG A 304 0.17 -14.31 -16.72
C ARG A 304 -0.39 -13.09 -17.44
N ARG A 305 -0.94 -12.12 -16.68
CA ARG A 305 -1.67 -10.99 -17.23
C ARG A 305 -0.78 -9.77 -17.51
N TYR A 306 0.23 -9.55 -16.68
CA TYR A 306 1.03 -8.34 -16.66
C TYR A 306 2.54 -8.68 -16.64
N PRO A 307 3.28 -8.35 -17.71
CA PRO A 307 4.73 -8.58 -17.75
C PRO A 307 5.51 -7.62 -16.84
N LEU A 308 4.97 -6.40 -16.65
CA LEU A 308 5.45 -5.35 -15.75
C LEU A 308 4.30 -4.90 -14.86
N THR A 309 4.59 -4.11 -13.82
CA THR A 309 3.57 -3.53 -12.94
C THR A 309 2.61 -2.67 -13.78
N PRO A 310 1.31 -3.01 -13.87
CA PRO A 310 0.33 -2.20 -14.59
C PRO A 310 -0.03 -0.97 -13.75
N ALA A 311 -0.51 0.10 -14.39
CA ALA A 311 -1.18 1.15 -13.65
C ALA A 311 -2.45 0.63 -12.96
N SER A 312 -2.87 1.27 -11.88
CA SER A 312 -4.05 0.88 -11.12
C SER A 312 -4.69 2.05 -10.37
N SER A 313 -5.99 1.95 -10.08
CA SER A 313 -6.74 3.01 -9.38
C SER A 313 -7.63 2.48 -8.27
N ILE A 314 -7.96 3.37 -7.32
CA ILE A 314 -9.11 3.25 -6.42
C ILE A 314 -9.83 4.58 -6.39
N SER A 315 -11.14 4.56 -6.62
CA SER A 315 -11.97 5.77 -6.67
C SER A 315 -13.10 5.69 -5.64
N ALA A 316 -12.89 6.32 -4.49
CA ALA A 316 -13.89 6.49 -3.43
C ALA A 316 -14.73 7.74 -3.73
N LEU A 317 -15.78 7.57 -4.53
CA LEU A 317 -16.68 8.66 -4.93
C LEU A 317 -17.82 8.92 -3.95
N THR A 318 -17.93 8.09 -2.91
CA THR A 318 -18.83 8.26 -1.78
C THR A 318 -18.05 8.02 -0.49
N ASP A 319 -18.63 8.44 0.62
CA ASP A 319 -18.03 8.37 1.95
C ASP A 319 -18.98 7.68 2.95
N TRP A 320 -18.48 6.69 3.69
CA TRP A 320 -19.21 5.95 4.71
C TRP A 320 -19.70 6.84 5.87
N ARG A 321 -18.98 7.94 6.17
CA ARG A 321 -19.37 8.94 7.18
C ARG A 321 -20.38 9.95 6.66
N ARG A 322 -20.71 9.91 5.36
CA ARG A 322 -21.67 10.82 4.69
C ARG A 322 -21.31 12.30 4.82
N GLN A 323 -20.01 12.62 4.87
CA GLN A 323 -19.49 13.99 4.88
C GLN A 323 -19.31 14.56 3.46
N GLY A 324 -19.54 13.73 2.43
CA GLY A 324 -19.43 14.15 1.03
C GLY A 324 -17.97 14.26 0.54
N HIS A 325 -17.01 13.71 1.29
CA HIS A 325 -15.64 13.59 0.83
C HIS A 325 -15.54 12.59 -0.32
N GLN A 326 -14.60 12.85 -1.24
CA GLN A 326 -14.29 11.93 -2.33
C GLN A 326 -12.78 11.86 -2.47
N SER A 327 -12.24 10.68 -2.80
CA SER A 327 -10.81 10.53 -3.04
C SER A 327 -10.52 9.55 -4.15
N VAL A 328 -9.48 9.83 -4.92
CA VAL A 328 -9.01 8.98 -6.00
C VAL A 328 -7.52 8.74 -5.86
N TRP A 329 -7.14 7.47 -5.80
CA TRP A 329 -5.76 7.00 -5.84
C TRP A 329 -5.44 6.49 -7.24
N TYR A 330 -4.26 6.86 -7.74
CA TYR A 330 -3.68 6.31 -8.96
C TYR A 330 -2.26 5.85 -8.68
N ASN A 331 -1.89 4.70 -9.22
CA ASN A 331 -0.53 4.19 -9.17
C ASN A 331 -0.10 3.75 -10.56
N SER A 332 1.19 3.89 -10.84
CA SER A 332 1.89 3.30 -11.97
C SER A 332 3.25 2.81 -11.51
N ARG A 333 4.04 2.24 -12.42
CA ARG A 333 5.44 1.91 -12.13
C ARG A 333 6.37 3.12 -12.03
N PHE A 334 5.88 4.34 -12.29
CA PHE A 334 6.67 5.57 -12.25
C PHE A 334 6.26 6.53 -11.12
N TYR A 335 5.01 6.45 -10.66
CA TYR A 335 4.56 7.28 -9.54
C TYR A 335 3.28 6.74 -8.90
N ARG A 336 2.96 7.27 -7.72
CA ARG A 336 1.60 7.25 -7.14
C ARG A 336 1.09 8.66 -6.96
N ALA A 337 -0.23 8.82 -6.90
CA ALA A 337 -0.86 10.08 -6.56
C ALA A 337 -2.20 9.86 -5.83
N ASN A 338 -2.52 10.79 -4.93
CA ASN A 338 -3.84 10.90 -4.34
C ASN A 338 -4.46 12.28 -4.56
N LEU A 339 -5.67 12.27 -5.11
CA LEU A 339 -6.56 13.42 -5.21
C LEU A 339 -7.62 13.31 -4.10
N LEU A 340 -7.79 14.38 -3.33
CA LEU A 340 -8.84 14.51 -2.33
C LEU A 340 -9.74 15.69 -2.66
N ARG A 341 -11.06 15.45 -2.65
CA ARG A 341 -12.07 16.48 -2.50
C ARG A 341 -12.59 16.47 -1.07
N GLN A 342 -12.38 17.56 -0.35
CA GLN A 342 -12.85 17.75 1.01
C GLN A 342 -13.46 19.15 1.13
N ASP A 343 -14.69 19.25 1.64
CA ASP A 343 -15.39 20.53 1.83
C ASP A 343 -15.43 21.43 0.58
N GLY A 344 -15.61 20.83 -0.60
CA GLY A 344 -15.63 21.53 -1.89
C GLY A 344 -14.25 21.90 -2.45
N ARG A 345 -13.17 21.65 -1.69
CA ARG A 345 -11.80 21.94 -2.10
C ARG A 345 -11.11 20.72 -2.67
N LEU A 346 -10.34 20.93 -3.72
CA LEU A 346 -9.54 19.90 -4.34
C LEU A 346 -8.06 20.03 -3.96
N ARG A 347 -7.44 18.91 -3.63
CA ARG A 347 -6.01 18.86 -3.30
C ARG A 347 -5.40 17.55 -3.78
N LEU A 348 -4.34 17.64 -4.58
CA LEU A 348 -3.39 16.53 -4.72
C LEU A 348 -2.59 16.53 -3.43
N ARG A 349 -2.88 15.58 -2.53
CA ARG A 349 -2.29 15.54 -1.20
C ARG A 349 -1.13 14.55 -1.07
N ASP A 350 -0.96 13.68 -2.05
CA ASP A 350 0.14 12.73 -2.13
C ASP A 350 0.57 12.61 -3.59
N ILE A 351 1.88 12.71 -3.84
CA ILE A 351 2.53 12.33 -5.09
C ILE A 351 3.93 11.83 -4.70
N HIS A 352 4.24 10.58 -5.03
CA HIS A 352 5.59 10.04 -4.92
C HIS A 352 6.06 9.54 -6.28
N LEU A 353 7.31 9.85 -6.61
CA LEU A 353 8.02 9.36 -7.79
C LEU A 353 8.73 8.04 -7.46
N PHE A 354 8.69 7.12 -8.41
CA PHE A 354 9.42 5.85 -8.38
C PHE A 354 10.56 5.90 -9.38
N ASP A 355 11.79 5.87 -8.88
CA ASP A 355 13.00 5.75 -9.68
C ASP A 355 13.64 4.42 -9.33
N GLU A 356 13.67 3.45 -10.26
CA GLU A 356 14.20 2.10 -9.97
C GLU A 356 15.68 2.09 -9.53
N ASN A 357 16.39 3.22 -9.64
CA ASN A 357 17.76 3.39 -9.19
C ASN A 357 17.90 3.91 -7.74
N TYR A 358 16.82 4.33 -7.10
CA TYR A 358 16.84 4.74 -5.70
C TYR A 358 16.87 3.52 -4.79
N GLU A 359 18.03 3.23 -4.23
CA GLU A 359 18.26 2.06 -3.37
C GLU A 359 17.55 2.20 -2.02
N GLU A 360 16.95 1.10 -1.56
CA GLU A 360 16.47 1.02 -0.18
C GLU A 360 17.65 1.03 0.81
N ARG A 361 17.42 1.59 2.00
CA ARG A 361 18.45 1.81 3.03
C ARG A 361 19.21 0.54 3.45
N TYR A 362 18.55 -0.61 3.38
CA TYR A 362 19.01 -1.88 3.92
C TYR A 362 19.37 -2.90 2.84
N LEU A 363 19.53 -2.48 1.57
CA LEU A 363 19.85 -3.38 0.46
C LEU A 363 21.13 -4.17 0.76
N GLU A 364 22.22 -3.45 1.06
CA GLU A 364 23.53 -4.04 1.40
C GLU A 364 23.91 -3.87 2.87
N SER A 365 23.12 -3.09 3.63
CA SER A 365 23.38 -2.73 5.03
C SER A 365 22.36 -3.36 5.98
N VAL A 366 22.66 -3.35 7.28
CA VAL A 366 21.76 -3.83 8.33
C VAL A 366 21.03 -2.68 9.02
N CYS A 367 19.80 -2.91 9.44
CA CYS A 367 19.12 -2.06 10.40
C CYS A 367 19.67 -2.37 11.80
N GLU A 368 20.34 -1.40 12.42
CA GLU A 368 20.89 -1.53 13.79
C GLU A 368 19.89 -1.08 14.87
N GLU A 369 18.82 -0.39 14.47
CA GLU A 369 17.88 0.25 15.37
C GLU A 369 16.58 -0.54 15.55
N ARG A 370 15.84 -0.26 16.63
CA ARG A 370 14.50 -0.83 16.83
C ARG A 370 13.53 -0.43 15.71
N ASP A 371 13.72 0.78 15.19
CA ASP A 371 12.85 1.40 14.21
C ASP A 371 13.47 1.27 12.80
N SER A 372 12.65 0.96 11.79
CA SER A 372 13.10 0.93 10.39
C SER A 372 12.31 1.90 9.53
N ARG A 373 12.89 2.31 8.40
CA ARG A 373 12.25 3.22 7.44
C ARG A 373 12.44 2.73 6.00
N TYR A 374 11.33 2.60 5.29
CA TYR A 374 11.27 2.44 3.85
C TYR A 374 10.54 3.61 3.25
N ASP A 375 11.09 4.11 2.16
CA ASP A 375 10.63 5.32 1.53
C ASP A 375 10.86 5.32 0.02
N THR A 376 10.16 6.22 -0.63
CA THR A 376 10.32 6.57 -2.06
C THR A 376 10.54 8.07 -2.17
N LEU A 377 10.45 8.65 -3.36
CA LEU A 377 10.82 10.05 -3.62
C LEU A 377 9.59 10.97 -3.58
N PRO A 378 9.37 11.78 -2.52
CA PRO A 378 8.17 12.60 -2.41
C PRO A 378 8.22 13.81 -3.36
N ILE A 379 7.13 14.03 -4.10
CA ILE A 379 6.88 15.23 -4.91
C ILE A 379 5.85 16.13 -4.22
N VAL A 380 4.86 15.50 -3.60
CA VAL A 380 3.89 16.08 -2.67
C VAL A 380 3.70 15.10 -1.52
N ASP A 381 3.95 15.53 -0.30
CA ASP A 381 3.64 14.72 0.89
C ASP A 381 2.80 15.55 1.87
N GLY A 382 1.49 15.56 1.66
CA GLY A 382 0.55 16.29 2.49
C GLY A 382 0.55 15.80 3.94
N ALA A 383 0.97 14.56 4.19
CA ALA A 383 0.99 14.02 5.54
C ALA A 383 2.21 14.49 6.34
N GLN A 384 3.38 14.47 5.72
CA GLN A 384 4.65 14.77 6.40
C GLN A 384 5.06 16.24 6.27
N TRP A 385 4.58 16.94 5.25
CA TRP A 385 4.93 18.34 5.02
C TRP A 385 3.91 19.32 5.62
N SER A 386 2.84 18.84 6.26
CA SER A 386 1.85 19.72 6.91
C SER A 386 2.26 20.11 8.33
N ASP A 387 2.05 21.38 8.65
CA ASP A 387 2.01 21.94 10.01
C ASP A 387 0.67 22.71 10.19
N ASP A 388 0.70 23.97 10.66
CA ASP A 388 -0.46 24.88 10.54
C ASP A 388 -0.86 25.13 9.06
N THR A 389 0.09 24.92 8.14
CA THR A 389 -0.10 24.91 6.69
C THR A 389 -0.43 23.51 6.22
N LYS A 390 -1.61 23.33 5.64
CA LYS A 390 -2.01 22.05 5.04
C LYS A 390 -1.31 21.86 3.69
N ALA A 391 -0.25 21.06 3.68
CA ALA A 391 0.57 20.84 2.51
C ALA A 391 -0.20 20.12 1.38
N GLY A 392 0.19 20.42 0.15
CA GLY A 392 -0.40 19.83 -1.04
C GLY A 392 -0.25 20.70 -2.28
N LEU A 393 -0.63 20.11 -3.42
CA LEU A 393 -0.74 20.78 -4.70
C LEU A 393 -2.22 21.09 -4.98
N TYR A 394 -2.53 22.38 -5.02
CA TYR A 394 -3.89 22.91 -5.15
C TYR A 394 -4.09 23.47 -6.55
N PRO A 395 -5.05 22.92 -7.32
CA PRO A 395 -5.48 23.57 -8.55
C PRO A 395 -6.22 24.86 -8.25
N VAL A 396 -5.82 25.93 -8.94
CA VAL A 396 -6.35 27.28 -8.76
C VAL A 396 -6.66 27.92 -10.10
N PHE A 397 -7.53 28.92 -10.10
CA PHE A 397 -7.78 29.76 -11.26
C PHE A 397 -7.26 31.18 -11.04
N TYR A 398 -6.97 31.87 -12.14
CA TYR A 398 -6.64 33.28 -12.15
C TYR A 398 -7.62 34.02 -13.04
N ASP A 399 -8.24 35.07 -12.51
CA ASP A 399 -9.13 35.93 -13.29
C ASP A 399 -8.34 36.86 -14.24
N GLU A 400 -9.06 37.69 -15.00
CA GLU A 400 -8.45 38.65 -15.94
C GLU A 400 -7.56 39.70 -15.25
N SER A 401 -7.77 39.96 -13.95
CA SER A 401 -6.93 40.86 -13.15
C SER A 401 -5.65 40.17 -12.63
N GLY A 402 -5.56 38.85 -12.79
CA GLY A 402 -4.47 38.02 -12.28
C GLY A 402 -4.65 37.60 -10.82
N ALA A 403 -5.81 37.88 -10.21
CA ALA A 403 -6.14 37.48 -8.85
C ALA A 403 -6.48 35.99 -8.79
N GLU A 404 -6.04 35.33 -7.72
CA GLU A 404 -6.33 33.91 -7.50
C GLU A 404 -7.80 33.71 -7.11
N VAL A 405 -8.44 32.75 -7.76
CA VAL A 405 -9.79 32.29 -7.50
C VAL A 405 -9.73 30.82 -7.12
N GLU A 406 -10.35 30.49 -5.99
CA GLU A 406 -10.41 29.13 -5.47
C GLU A 406 -11.25 28.23 -6.40
N LEU A 407 -10.75 27.02 -6.67
CA LEU A 407 -11.47 26.01 -7.43
C LEU A 407 -12.51 25.31 -6.53
N ALA A 408 -13.76 25.76 -6.58
CA ALA A 408 -14.87 25.13 -5.86
C ALA A 408 -15.44 23.95 -6.67
N VAL A 409 -15.16 22.74 -6.20
CA VAL A 409 -15.57 21.48 -6.84
C VAL A 409 -16.80 20.91 -6.14
N ARG A 410 -17.89 20.74 -6.88
CA ARG A 410 -19.13 20.16 -6.38
C ARG A 410 -19.04 18.64 -6.27
N GLU A 411 -18.50 17.99 -7.30
CA GLU A 411 -18.48 16.53 -7.39
C GLU A 411 -17.33 16.03 -8.29
N LEU A 412 -16.77 14.88 -7.92
CA LEU A 412 -15.87 14.10 -8.76
C LEU A 412 -16.61 12.91 -9.38
N THR A 413 -16.36 12.68 -10.67
CA THR A 413 -16.70 11.44 -11.36
C THR A 413 -15.48 10.91 -12.11
N THR A 414 -15.47 9.63 -12.46
CA THR A 414 -14.31 8.98 -13.08
C THR A 414 -14.66 8.25 -14.36
N ASP A 415 -13.76 8.28 -15.33
CA ASP A 415 -13.74 7.43 -16.52
C ASP A 415 -12.43 6.62 -16.50
N GLU A 416 -12.58 5.31 -16.31
CA GLU A 416 -11.50 4.32 -16.20
C GLU A 416 -11.59 3.30 -17.34
N SER A 417 -12.28 3.66 -18.44
CA SER A 417 -12.54 2.77 -19.57
C SER A 417 -11.31 2.54 -20.46
N ARG A 418 -10.32 3.42 -20.38
CA ARG A 418 -9.08 3.35 -21.16
C ARG A 418 -7.98 2.67 -20.35
N ASP A 419 -7.33 1.68 -20.97
CA ASP A 419 -6.28 0.90 -20.32
C ASP A 419 -5.14 1.81 -19.83
N GLY A 420 -4.74 1.60 -18.57
CA GLY A 420 -3.71 2.37 -17.89
C GLY A 420 -4.04 3.84 -17.58
N GLU A 421 -5.22 4.35 -17.97
CA GLU A 421 -5.59 5.75 -17.77
C GLU A 421 -6.79 5.91 -16.82
N LEU A 422 -6.70 6.90 -15.95
CA LEU A 422 -7.81 7.36 -15.12
C LEU A 422 -8.09 8.82 -15.46
N ARG A 423 -9.33 9.12 -15.83
CA ARG A 423 -9.80 10.49 -15.99
C ARG A 423 -10.73 10.82 -14.84
N VAL A 424 -10.46 11.92 -14.16
CA VAL A 424 -11.31 12.48 -13.11
C VAL A 424 -11.96 13.73 -13.69
N MET A 425 -13.28 13.69 -13.86
CA MET A 425 -14.08 14.83 -14.28
C MET A 425 -14.55 15.58 -13.04
N LEU A 426 -14.34 16.89 -13.04
CA LEU A 426 -14.67 17.77 -11.93
C LEU A 426 -15.84 18.62 -12.36
N GLU A 427 -16.97 18.45 -11.69
CA GLU A 427 -18.08 19.38 -11.81
C GLU A 427 -17.89 20.52 -10.82
N LEU A 428 -17.80 21.74 -11.31
CA LEU A 428 -17.61 22.93 -10.49
C LEU A 428 -18.97 23.50 -10.04
N GLU A 429 -18.96 24.35 -9.02
CA GLU A 429 -20.19 24.99 -8.50
C GLU A 429 -20.92 25.85 -9.55
N ASP A 430 -20.21 26.36 -10.57
CA ASP A 430 -20.79 27.10 -11.70
C ASP A 430 -21.26 26.20 -12.86
N HIS A 431 -21.27 24.87 -12.65
CA HIS A 431 -21.58 23.82 -13.63
C HIS A 431 -20.61 23.70 -14.80
N SER A 432 -19.49 24.44 -14.81
CA SER A 432 -18.41 24.18 -15.75
C SER A 432 -17.64 22.92 -15.35
N THR A 433 -16.85 22.39 -16.28
CA THR A 433 -16.12 21.14 -16.08
C THR A 433 -14.62 21.34 -16.29
N ALA A 434 -13.84 20.69 -15.43
CA ALA A 434 -12.40 20.50 -15.61
C ALA A 434 -12.10 18.99 -15.66
N VAL A 435 -10.91 18.63 -16.13
CA VAL A 435 -10.48 17.23 -16.20
C VAL A 435 -9.04 17.11 -15.71
N LEU A 436 -8.81 16.20 -14.76
CA LEU A 436 -7.48 15.63 -14.49
C LEU A 436 -7.40 14.27 -15.18
N ARG A 437 -6.30 14.02 -15.89
CA ARG A 437 -5.96 12.71 -16.45
C ARG A 437 -4.68 12.21 -15.79
N PHE A 438 -4.74 10.98 -15.28
CA PHE A 438 -3.60 10.21 -14.81
C PHE A 438 -3.28 9.12 -15.84
N SER A 439 -2.01 8.95 -16.15
CA SER A 439 -1.48 7.94 -17.08
C SER A 439 -0.09 7.53 -16.60
N GLU A 440 0.49 6.44 -17.10
CA GLU A 440 1.69 5.84 -16.48
C GLU A 440 2.81 6.83 -16.13
N GLN A 441 3.05 7.85 -16.96
CA GLN A 441 4.15 8.82 -16.81
C GLN A 441 3.68 10.28 -16.76
N GLU A 442 2.37 10.54 -16.69
CA GLU A 442 1.86 11.91 -16.79
C GLU A 442 0.58 12.13 -15.98
N ILE A 443 0.57 13.22 -15.20
CA ILE A 443 -0.66 13.84 -14.71
C ILE A 443 -0.91 15.10 -15.54
N ALA A 444 -2.05 15.16 -16.24
CA ALA A 444 -2.45 16.31 -17.03
C ALA A 444 -3.70 16.96 -16.43
N PHE A 445 -3.62 18.25 -16.09
CA PHE A 445 -4.78 19.05 -15.75
C PHE A 445 -5.13 19.90 -16.98
N ALA A 446 -6.38 19.80 -17.45
CA ALA A 446 -6.91 20.65 -18.51
C ALA A 446 -8.24 21.28 -18.09
N TYR A 447 -8.43 22.55 -18.44
CA TYR A 447 -9.67 23.28 -18.25
C TYR A 447 -10.11 23.91 -19.57
N THR A 448 -11.37 23.68 -19.95
CA THR A 448 -11.93 24.17 -21.23
C THR A 448 -13.08 25.17 -21.04
N GLY A 449 -13.30 25.67 -19.82
CA GLY A 449 -14.32 26.69 -19.53
C GLY A 449 -13.73 28.10 -19.35
N GLY A 450 -14.55 29.14 -19.52
CA GLY A 450 -14.31 30.46 -18.93
C GLY A 450 -13.16 31.33 -19.48
N ALA A 451 -13.05 32.52 -18.88
CA ALA A 451 -11.99 33.51 -19.11
C ALA A 451 -10.78 33.35 -18.15
N CYS A 452 -10.89 32.42 -17.19
CA CYS A 452 -9.85 32.21 -16.19
C CYS A 452 -8.68 31.39 -16.73
N LYS A 453 -7.49 31.66 -16.19
CA LYS A 453 -6.28 30.88 -16.45
C LYS A 453 -6.05 29.82 -15.37
N LEU A 454 -5.69 28.60 -15.78
CA LEU A 454 -5.32 27.53 -14.86
C LEU A 454 -3.96 27.81 -14.17
N GLY A 455 -3.85 27.41 -12.91
CA GLY A 455 -2.56 27.27 -12.22
C GLY A 455 -2.56 26.13 -11.21
N LEU A 456 -1.37 25.78 -10.74
CA LEU A 456 -1.16 24.82 -9.65
C LEU A 456 -0.32 25.49 -8.57
N ARG A 457 -0.86 25.60 -7.36
CA ARG A 457 -0.18 26.17 -6.20
C ARG A 457 0.28 25.06 -5.27
N MET A 458 1.58 24.92 -5.10
CA MET A 458 2.18 24.04 -4.10
C MET A 458 2.44 24.83 -2.84
N VAL A 459 1.97 24.33 -1.70
CA VAL A 459 2.29 24.85 -0.37
C VAL A 459 2.78 23.73 0.53
N TRP A 460 3.68 24.06 1.45
CA TRP A 460 4.15 23.15 2.48
C TRP A 460 4.48 23.91 3.77
N GLY A 461 4.51 23.19 4.89
CA GLY A 461 4.91 23.69 6.21
C GLY A 461 6.42 23.66 6.43
N ASP A 462 6.85 24.02 7.63
CA ASP A 462 8.24 23.92 8.07
C ASP A 462 8.45 22.62 8.87
N THR A 463 8.63 21.51 8.15
CA THR A 463 8.81 20.17 8.74
C THR A 463 10.14 19.54 8.32
N PRO A 464 10.74 18.66 9.14
CA PRO A 464 12.03 18.03 8.82
C PRO A 464 11.97 17.07 7.62
N GLU A 465 10.78 16.71 7.16
CA GLU A 465 10.56 15.76 6.06
C GLU A 465 10.45 16.46 4.70
N VAL A 466 10.45 17.80 4.66
CA VAL A 466 10.45 18.57 3.43
C VAL A 466 11.83 18.48 2.76
N PRO A 467 11.92 18.00 1.50
CA PRO A 467 13.17 17.97 0.76
C PRO A 467 13.62 19.38 0.36
N ALA A 468 14.84 19.53 -0.14
CA ALA A 468 15.19 20.77 -0.83
C ALA A 468 14.40 20.86 -2.14
N ILE A 469 13.68 21.96 -2.39
CA ILE A 469 12.81 22.13 -3.56
C ILE A 469 13.24 23.37 -4.36
N GLN A 470 13.36 23.22 -5.69
CA GLN A 470 13.57 24.32 -6.61
C GLN A 470 12.67 24.18 -7.84
N ALA A 471 11.76 25.13 -8.04
CA ALA A 471 10.82 25.12 -9.16
C ALA A 471 11.23 26.10 -10.27
N SER A 472 10.98 25.70 -11.52
CA SER A 472 11.17 26.46 -12.76
C SER A 472 10.04 26.14 -13.74
N SER A 473 9.95 26.82 -14.87
CA SER A 473 8.85 26.62 -15.83
C SER A 473 8.89 25.26 -16.54
N ASP A 474 10.03 24.60 -16.58
CA ASP A 474 10.26 23.32 -17.27
C ASP A 474 10.43 22.13 -16.32
N GLU A 475 10.75 22.37 -15.05
CA GLU A 475 10.90 21.31 -14.06
C GLU A 475 10.83 21.80 -12.61
N ILE A 476 10.57 20.86 -11.70
CA ILE A 476 10.79 21.02 -10.24
C ILE A 476 11.86 20.02 -9.82
N ARG A 477 12.95 20.52 -9.25
CA ARG A 477 14.05 19.72 -8.73
C ARG A 477 13.93 19.53 -7.23
N TYR A 478 14.31 18.34 -6.79
CA TYR A 478 14.26 17.91 -5.41
C TYR A 478 15.60 17.31 -4.97
N VAL A 479 15.94 17.45 -3.70
CA VAL A 479 16.98 16.64 -3.04
C VAL A 479 16.42 16.10 -1.73
N TYR A 480 16.33 14.77 -1.63
CA TYR A 480 15.79 14.04 -0.49
C TYR A 480 16.76 12.92 -0.12
N GLN A 481 17.18 12.85 1.15
CA GLN A 481 18.17 11.86 1.63
C GLN A 481 19.42 11.80 0.73
N ASP A 482 19.96 12.96 0.37
CA ASP A 482 21.10 13.12 -0.56
C ASP A 482 20.88 12.59 -1.99
N TYR A 483 19.67 12.16 -2.35
CA TYR A 483 19.28 11.75 -3.69
C TYR A 483 18.62 12.90 -4.46
N GLY A 484 19.18 13.24 -5.62
CA GLY A 484 18.64 14.28 -6.51
C GLY A 484 17.67 13.70 -7.54
N TYR A 485 16.50 14.31 -7.69
CA TYR A 485 15.46 13.90 -8.64
C TYR A 485 14.66 15.12 -9.13
N SER A 486 13.85 14.94 -10.17
CA SER A 486 13.11 16.04 -10.78
C SER A 486 11.78 15.59 -11.37
N LEU A 487 10.78 16.45 -11.32
CA LEU A 487 9.54 16.34 -12.06
C LEU A 487 9.57 17.31 -13.24
N LYS A 488 9.36 16.80 -14.47
CA LYS A 488 9.30 17.65 -15.65
C LYS A 488 7.93 18.30 -15.79
N LEU A 489 7.90 19.53 -16.29
CA LEU A 489 6.70 20.32 -16.48
C LEU A 489 6.50 20.65 -17.96
N GLN A 490 5.25 20.59 -18.41
CA GLN A 490 4.86 21.07 -19.73
C GLN A 490 3.63 21.98 -19.61
N GLY A 491 3.64 23.09 -20.37
CA GLY A 491 2.54 24.06 -20.42
C GLY A 491 2.56 25.09 -19.28
N VAL A 492 3.71 25.31 -18.63
CA VAL A 492 3.88 26.34 -17.58
C VAL A 492 4.57 27.56 -18.18
N GLU A 493 3.91 28.72 -18.12
CA GLU A 493 4.40 30.00 -18.64
C GLU A 493 5.41 30.64 -17.67
N ASN A 494 5.10 30.62 -16.38
CA ASN A 494 5.97 31.16 -15.35
C ASN A 494 5.75 30.46 -14.00
N VAL A 495 6.77 30.62 -13.15
CA VAL A 495 6.74 30.17 -11.76
C VAL A 495 6.96 31.37 -10.85
N ALA A 496 6.06 31.53 -9.89
CA ALA A 496 6.25 32.46 -8.78
C ALA A 496 6.56 31.65 -7.52
N SER A 497 7.67 31.96 -6.84
CA SER A 497 8.07 31.28 -5.61
C SER A 497 8.21 32.28 -4.47
N LYS A 498 7.72 31.90 -3.30
CA LYS A 498 7.84 32.69 -2.08
C LYS A 498 7.82 31.77 -0.86
N ASN A 499 8.92 31.74 -0.11
CA ASN A 499 9.05 30.90 1.10
C ASN A 499 8.68 29.43 0.79
N SER A 500 7.78 28.84 1.58
CA SER A 500 7.27 27.46 1.45
C SER A 500 6.10 27.33 0.47
N GLU A 501 6.14 28.11 -0.62
CA GLU A 501 5.11 28.11 -1.66
C GLU A 501 5.72 28.37 -3.04
N PHE A 502 5.20 27.68 -4.06
CA PHE A 502 5.32 28.12 -5.44
C PHE A 502 4.02 27.94 -6.22
N VAL A 503 3.87 28.73 -7.27
CA VAL A 503 2.72 28.71 -8.18
C VAL A 503 3.21 28.51 -9.61
N LEU A 504 2.69 27.48 -10.26
CA LEU A 504 2.85 27.23 -11.69
C LEU A 504 1.67 27.83 -12.45
N ARG A 505 1.90 28.78 -13.37
CA ARG A 505 0.84 29.37 -14.21
C ARG A 505 0.82 28.72 -15.60
N ALA A 506 -0.36 28.33 -16.08
CA ALA A 506 -0.51 27.66 -17.36
C ALA A 506 -0.34 28.61 -18.56
N GLU A 507 0.30 28.15 -19.64
CA GLU A 507 0.39 28.85 -20.93
C GLU A 507 -0.93 28.79 -21.70
N ALA A 508 -1.54 27.60 -21.79
CA ALA A 508 -2.71 27.33 -22.62
C ALA A 508 -3.82 26.53 -21.87
N ASN A 509 -4.16 26.95 -20.65
CA ASN A 509 -5.15 26.30 -19.77
C ASN A 509 -4.96 24.79 -19.57
N ALA A 510 -3.72 24.33 -19.71
CA ALA A 510 -3.31 22.98 -19.45
C ALA A 510 -1.91 22.96 -18.83
N ILE A 511 -1.72 22.15 -17.78
CA ILE A 511 -0.43 21.87 -17.17
C ILE A 511 -0.26 20.37 -17.10
N LYS A 512 0.95 19.89 -17.40
CA LYS A 512 1.30 18.48 -17.29
C LYS A 512 2.52 18.29 -16.39
N LEU A 513 2.42 17.30 -15.53
CA LEU A 513 3.49 16.79 -14.67
C LEU A 513 3.99 15.48 -15.28
N GLN A 514 5.27 15.39 -15.64
CA GLN A 514 5.86 14.26 -16.35
C GLN A 514 6.92 13.56 -15.48
N PHE A 515 6.69 12.28 -15.21
CA PHE A 515 7.43 11.44 -14.25
C PHE A 515 8.51 10.59 -14.91
#